data_AF-A0A535KUI2-F1
#
_entry.id   AF-A0A535KUI2-F1
#
_cell.length_a   1.000
_cell.length_b   1.000
_cell.length_c   1.000
_cell.angle_alpha   90.00
_cell.angle_beta   90.00
_cell.angle_gamma   90.00
#
_symmetry.space_group_name_H-M   'P 1'
#
loop_
_entity.id
_entity.type
_entity.pdbx_description
1 polymer ?
#
loop_
_entity_poly.entity_id
_entity_poly.type
_entity_poly.pdbx_seq_one_letter_code
_entity_poly.pdbx_strand_id
1 'polypeptide(L)'
;MTQTSSMLQQIMEGSASSDTRAKETLPQREHLLAAWISSNWVLSPFLFTLALGFNLYRLGTPSIWFDEAFSVELARQPLPLLWHIIFGLEPNMELYYLLLHGWLVVT
;
A
#
# COMPACT_ATOMS: atom_id res chain seq x y z
N MET A 1 28.81 -0.89 67.29
CA MET A 1 28.05 -0.13 66.27
C MET A 1 28.29 -0.68 64.86
N THR A 2 28.27 -1.99 64.66
CA THR A 2 28.59 -2.63 63.36
C THR A 2 27.38 -3.31 62.71
N GLN A 3 26.33 -3.58 63.49
CA GLN A 3 25.15 -4.33 63.06
C GLN A 3 24.21 -3.51 62.16
N THR A 4 24.14 -2.18 62.37
CA THR A 4 23.33 -1.29 61.54
C THR A 4 23.91 -1.14 60.12
N SER A 5 25.24 -1.13 60.00
CA SER A 5 25.90 -0.93 58.71
C SER A 5 25.78 -2.15 57.80
N SER A 6 25.82 -3.36 58.36
CA SER A 6 25.59 -4.59 57.59
C SER A 6 24.13 -4.71 57.14
N MET A 7 23.18 -4.26 57.96
CA MET A 7 21.77 -4.28 57.58
C MET A 7 21.46 -3.34 56.40
N LEU A 8 22.04 -2.13 56.40
CA LEU A 8 21.83 -1.21 55.28
C LEU A 8 22.47 -1.72 53.99
N GLN A 9 23.62 -2.37 54.09
CA GLN A 9 24.28 -2.94 52.91
C GLN A 9 23.45 -4.08 52.29
N GLN A 10 22.85 -4.92 53.12
CA GLN A 10 21.99 -6.01 52.65
C GLN A 10 20.66 -5.49 52.04
N ILE A 11 20.11 -4.39 52.56
CA ILE A 11 18.93 -3.72 51.99
C ILE A 11 19.26 -3.05 50.66
N MET A 12 20.42 -2.40 50.54
CA MET A 12 20.86 -1.74 49.31
C MET A 12 21.18 -2.75 48.20
N GLU A 13 21.83 -3.87 48.52
CA GLU A 13 22.10 -4.95 47.57
C GLU A 13 20.80 -5.67 47.15
N GLY A 14 19.87 -5.90 48.09
CA GLY A 14 18.55 -6.44 47.79
C GLY A 14 17.74 -5.54 46.84
N SER A 15 17.74 -4.24 47.10
CA SER A 15 17.06 -3.24 46.27
C SER A 15 17.69 -3.11 44.88
N ALA A 16 19.03 -3.06 44.80
CA ALA A 16 19.75 -2.99 43.53
C ALA A 16 19.56 -4.25 42.66
N SER A 17 19.51 -5.44 43.27
CA SER A 17 19.21 -6.70 42.56
C SER A 17 17.75 -6.78 42.09
N SER A 18 16.83 -6.15 42.82
CA SER A 18 15.41 -6.10 42.46
C SER A 18 15.13 -5.14 41.30
N ASP A 19 15.84 -4.00 41.25
CA ASP A 19 15.70 -2.98 40.21
C ASP A 19 16.36 -3.40 38.88
N THR A 20 17.45 -4.17 38.94
CA THR A 20 18.04 -4.79 37.73
C THR A 20 17.19 -5.93 37.18
N ARG A 21 16.56 -6.73 38.04
CA ARG A 21 15.69 -7.85 37.60
C ARG A 21 14.35 -7.39 37.04
N ALA A 22 13.83 -6.24 37.49
CA ALA A 22 12.59 -5.67 37.01
C ALA A 22 12.69 -5.04 35.60
N LYS A 23 13.91 -4.68 35.15
CA LYS A 23 14.12 -4.06 33.83
C LYS A 23 14.27 -5.05 32.66
N GLU A 24 14.44 -6.35 32.92
CA GLU A 24 14.71 -7.33 31.85
C GLU A 24 13.47 -7.99 31.22
N THR A 25 12.25 -7.70 31.68
CA THR A 25 11.06 -8.46 31.24
C THR A 25 9.88 -7.59 30.78
N LEU A 26 10.17 -6.49 30.09
CA LEU A 26 9.18 -5.80 29.27
C LEU A 26 9.23 -6.38 27.84
N PRO A 27 8.07 -6.67 27.22
CA PRO A 27 7.89 -7.87 26.41
C PRO A 27 8.51 -7.74 25.01
N GLN A 28 9.67 -8.37 24.82
CA GLN A 28 10.25 -8.71 23.51
C GLN A 28 9.22 -9.37 22.56
N ARG A 29 8.16 -10.00 23.12
CA ARG A 29 7.05 -10.63 22.39
C ARG A 29 6.19 -9.65 21.58
N GLU A 30 6.02 -8.40 22.03
CA GLU A 30 5.17 -7.43 21.31
C GLU A 30 5.81 -6.97 20.00
N HIS A 31 7.14 -6.83 19.99
CA HIS A 31 7.89 -6.48 18.78
C HIS A 31 7.92 -7.61 17.74
N LEU A 32 7.89 -8.88 18.18
CA LEU A 32 7.81 -10.02 17.27
C LEU A 32 6.45 -10.10 16.56
N LEU A 33 5.36 -9.80 17.27
CA LEU A 33 4.02 -9.75 16.70
C LEU A 33 3.83 -8.54 15.77
N ALA A 34 4.35 -7.36 16.16
CA ALA A 34 4.32 -6.16 15.33
C ALA A 34 5.16 -6.32 14.03
N ALA A 35 6.32 -6.97 14.11
CA ALA A 35 7.13 -7.29 12.93
C ALA A 35 6.46 -8.34 12.02
N TRP A 36 5.72 -9.30 12.59
CA TRP A 36 5.00 -10.33 11.83
C TRP A 36 3.72 -9.78 11.15
N ILE A 37 3.02 -8.85 11.80
CA ILE A 37 1.87 -8.13 11.23
C ILE A 37 2.29 -7.18 10.09
N SER A 38 3.55 -6.71 10.08
CA SER A 38 4.13 -5.97 8.96
C SER A 38 4.41 -6.82 7.71
N SER A 39 4.11 -8.13 7.75
CA SER A 39 4.19 -9.01 6.60
C SER A 39 3.00 -8.77 5.66
N ASN A 40 3.03 -7.63 4.97
CA ASN A 40 2.05 -7.23 3.96
C ASN A 40 2.07 -8.14 2.72
N TRP A 41 2.91 -9.17 2.69
CA TRP A 41 3.09 -10.06 1.53
C TRP A 41 1.86 -10.87 1.17
N VAL A 42 0.95 -11.13 2.12
CA VAL A 42 -0.34 -11.81 1.84
C VAL A 42 -1.48 -10.80 1.74
N LEU A 43 -1.46 -9.76 2.57
CA LEU A 43 -2.51 -8.73 2.56
C LEU A 43 -2.49 -7.92 1.26
N SER A 44 -1.32 -7.56 0.75
CA SER A 44 -1.17 -6.80 -0.50
C SER A 44 -1.74 -7.54 -1.72
N PRO A 45 -1.39 -8.80 -2.02
CA PRO A 45 -1.98 -9.49 -3.17
C PRO A 45 -3.47 -9.78 -2.96
N PHE A 46 -3.92 -10.01 -1.72
CA PHE A 46 -5.33 -10.16 -1.42
C PHE A 46 -6.12 -8.89 -1.75
N LEU A 47 -5.69 -7.74 -1.25
CA LEU A 47 -6.31 -6.45 -1.54
C LEU A 47 -6.21 -6.09 -3.02
N PHE A 48 -5.08 -6.38 -3.67
CA PHE A 48 -4.91 -6.18 -5.11
C PHE A 48 -5.94 -6.98 -5.90
N THR A 49 -6.08 -8.27 -5.61
CA THR A 49 -7.02 -9.15 -6.32
C THR A 49 -8.46 -8.72 -6.09
N LEU A 50 -8.80 -8.34 -4.86
CA LEU A 50 -10.14 -7.86 -4.52
C LEU A 50 -10.46 -6.54 -5.24
N ALA A 51 -9.52 -5.58 -5.22
CA ALA A 51 -9.66 -4.32 -5.93
C ALA A 51 -9.77 -4.53 -7.44
N LEU A 52 -8.95 -5.40 -8.02
CA LEU A 52 -9.01 -5.76 -9.43
C LEU A 52 -10.38 -6.36 -9.79
N GLY A 53 -10.88 -7.28 -8.97
CA GLY A 53 -12.22 -7.87 -9.12
C GLY A 53 -13.31 -6.81 -9.14
N PHE A 54 -13.29 -5.84 -8.22
CA PHE A 54 -14.27 -4.74 -8.22
C PHE A 54 -14.14 -3.79 -9.41
N ASN A 55 -12.92 -3.46 -9.85
CA ASN A 55 -12.71 -2.58 -11.00
C ASN A 55 -13.18 -3.23 -12.31
N LEU A 56 -13.02 -4.55 -12.44
CA LEU A 56 -13.49 -5.30 -13.61
C LEU A 56 -14.99 -5.63 -13.52
N TYR A 57 -15.56 -5.68 -12.31
CA TYR A 57 -16.98 -5.93 -12.10
C TYR A 57 -17.81 -4.78 -12.68
N ARG A 58 -18.49 -5.05 -13.80
CA ARG A 58 -19.29 -4.10 -14.60
C ARG A 58 -18.50 -3.16 -15.52
N LEU A 59 -17.22 -3.46 -15.78
CA LEU A 59 -16.47 -2.78 -16.83
C LEU A 59 -17.22 -2.94 -18.17
N GLY A 60 -17.51 -1.83 -18.85
CA GLY A 60 -18.28 -1.83 -20.09
C GLY A 60 -19.81 -1.77 -19.94
N THR A 61 -20.35 -1.72 -18.72
CA THR A 61 -21.78 -1.36 -18.55
C THR A 61 -21.99 0.13 -18.76
N PRO A 62 -23.12 0.58 -19.34
CA PRO A 62 -23.33 1.97 -19.69
C PRO A 62 -23.46 2.86 -18.43
N SER A 63 -22.36 3.53 -18.08
CA SER A 63 -22.28 4.65 -17.14
C SER A 63 -21.13 5.58 -17.52
N ILE A 64 -21.02 5.89 -18.82
CA ILE A 64 -19.91 6.68 -19.37
C ILE A 64 -20.10 8.16 -19.04
N TRP A 65 -19.06 8.77 -18.46
CA TRP A 65 -18.99 10.21 -18.27
C TRP A 65 -18.63 10.90 -19.57
N PHE A 66 -18.89 12.20 -19.69
CA PHE A 66 -18.69 12.92 -20.96
C PHE A 66 -17.24 12.86 -21.46
N ASP A 67 -16.27 13.00 -20.57
CA ASP A 67 -14.85 12.91 -20.85
C ASP A 67 -14.40 11.48 -21.23
N GLU A 68 -15.00 10.47 -20.62
CA GLU A 68 -14.81 9.07 -21.02
C GLU A 68 -15.36 8.81 -22.43
N ALA A 69 -16.57 9.32 -22.73
CA ALA A 69 -17.17 9.20 -24.06
C ALA A 69 -16.28 9.83 -25.12
N PHE A 70 -15.79 11.04 -24.85
CA PHE A 70 -14.88 11.75 -25.74
C PHE A 70 -13.61 10.93 -25.99
N SER A 71 -13.02 10.38 -24.93
CA SER A 71 -11.81 9.56 -25.03
C SER A 71 -12.03 8.29 -25.87
N VAL A 72 -13.18 7.62 -25.68
CA VAL A 72 -13.56 6.43 -26.45
C VAL A 72 -13.80 6.79 -27.92
N GLU A 73 -14.54 7.86 -28.22
CA GLU A 73 -14.81 8.28 -29.60
C GLU A 73 -13.54 8.75 -30.32
N LEU A 74 -12.62 9.41 -29.61
CA LEU A 74 -11.32 9.78 -30.15
C LEU A 74 -10.48 8.53 -30.43
N ALA A 75 -10.42 7.59 -29.49
CA ALA A 75 -9.70 6.32 -29.64
C ALA A 75 -10.31 5.40 -30.72
N ARG A 76 -11.59 5.55 -31.08
CA ARG A 76 -12.24 4.83 -32.18
C ARG A 76 -11.86 5.34 -33.56
N GLN A 77 -11.23 6.52 -33.66
CA GLN A 77 -10.83 7.07 -34.95
C GLN A 77 -9.78 6.17 -35.63
N PRO A 78 -9.71 6.17 -36.98
CA PRO A 78 -8.65 5.48 -37.70
C PRO A 78 -7.27 5.95 -37.23
N LEU A 79 -6.32 5.01 -37.11
CA LEU A 79 -4.98 5.29 -36.60
C LEU A 79 -4.29 6.51 -37.26
N PRO A 80 -4.39 6.76 -38.58
CA PRO A 80 -3.79 7.96 -39.18
C PRO A 80 -4.39 9.28 -38.66
N LEU A 81 -5.72 9.31 -38.44
CA LEU A 81 -6.40 10.49 -37.91
C LEU A 81 -6.09 10.68 -36.42
N LEU A 82 -6.14 9.60 -35.65
CA LEU A 82 -5.75 9.61 -34.24
C LEU A 82 -4.31 10.10 -34.07
N TRP A 83 -3.37 9.60 -34.89
CA TRP A 83 -1.97 10.02 -34.89
C TRP A 83 -1.82 11.53 -35.15
N HIS A 84 -2.57 12.05 -36.11
CA HIS A 84 -2.58 13.48 -36.40
C HIS A 84 -3.13 14.32 -35.23
N ILE A 85 -4.16 13.83 -34.53
CA ILE A 85 -4.78 14.55 -33.42
C ILE A 85 -3.84 14.59 -32.21
N ILE A 86 -3.32 13.43 -31.78
CA ILE A 86 -2.51 13.32 -30.54
C ILE A 86 -1.11 13.93 -30.67
N PHE A 87 -0.57 14.08 -31.88
CA PHE A 87 0.73 14.75 -32.10
C PHE A 87 0.61 16.12 -32.77
N GLY A 88 -0.61 16.59 -33.03
CA GLY A 88 -0.88 17.83 -33.75
C GLY A 88 -1.61 18.87 -32.91
N LEU A 89 -2.89 18.65 -32.66
CA LEU A 89 -3.76 19.66 -32.06
C LEU A 89 -3.57 19.77 -30.54
N GLU A 90 -3.56 18.63 -29.85
CA GLU A 90 -3.59 18.55 -28.39
C GLU A 90 -2.67 17.40 -27.92
N PRO A 91 -1.35 17.65 -27.81
CA PRO A 91 -0.37 16.65 -27.37
C PRO A 91 -0.45 16.47 -25.86
N ASN A 92 -1.51 15.79 -25.43
CA ASN A 92 -1.72 15.35 -24.07
C ASN A 92 -2.32 13.95 -24.09
N MET A 93 -1.76 13.05 -23.27
CA MET A 93 -2.26 11.69 -23.07
C MET A 93 -2.11 10.77 -24.31
N GLU A 94 -1.04 10.93 -25.10
CA GLU A 94 -0.82 10.21 -26.37
C GLU A 94 -0.76 8.70 -26.15
N LEU A 95 0.03 8.27 -25.15
CA LEU A 95 0.15 6.85 -24.82
C LEU A 95 -1.19 6.25 -24.35
N TYR A 96 -1.98 7.04 -23.62
CA TYR A 96 -3.31 6.61 -23.17
C TYR A 96 -4.24 6.36 -24.36
N TYR A 97 -4.31 7.28 -25.32
CA TYR A 97 -5.13 7.10 -26.52
C TYR A 97 -4.65 5.96 -27.41
N LEU A 98 -3.34 5.75 -27.54
CA LEU A 98 -2.79 4.62 -28.31
C LEU A 98 -3.12 3.27 -27.67
N LEU A 99 -2.98 3.15 -26.34
CA LEU A 99 -3.35 1.94 -25.61
C LEU A 99 -4.85 1.68 -25.68
N LEU A 100 -5.67 2.73 -25.53
CA LEU A 100 -7.12 2.63 -25.62
C LEU A 100 -7.57 2.25 -27.04
N HIS A 101 -6.94 2.80 -28.09
CA HIS A 101 -7.18 2.40 -29.48
C HIS A 101 -6.89 0.91 -29.66
N GLY A 102 -5.73 0.44 -29.20
CA GLY A 102 -5.37 -0.98 -29.25
C GLY A 102 -6.37 -1.86 -28.50
N TRP A 103 -6.83 -1.45 -27.32
CA TRP A 103 -7.84 -2.16 -26.56
C TRP A 103 -9.16 -2.28 -27.33
N LEU A 104 -9.69 -1.17 -27.85
CA LEU A 104 -10.96 -1.13 -28.59
C LEU A 104 -10.90 -1.87 -29.94
N VAL A 105 -9.71 -2.06 -30.51
CA VAL A 105 -9.52 -2.92 -31.69
C VAL A 105 -9.60 -4.40 -31.32
N VAL A 106 -9.18 -4.76 -30.11
CA VAL A 106 -9.16 -6.16 -29.63
C VAL A 106 -10.50 -6.60 -29.03
N THR A 107 -11.27 -5.67 -28.45
CA THR A 107 -12.59 -5.93 -27.82
C THR A 107 -13.76 -5.48 -28.67
#